data_AF-A0A976A2Q3-F1
#
_entry.id   AF-A0A976A2Q3-F1
#
_cell.length_a   1.000
_cell.length_b   1.000
_cell.length_c   1.000
_cell.angle_alpha   90.00
_cell.angle_beta   90.00
_cell.angle_gamma   90.00
#
_symmetry.space_group_name_H-M   'P 1'
#
loop_
_entity.id
_entity.type
_entity.pdbx_description
1 polymer ?
#
loop_
_entity_poly.entity_id
_entity_poly.type
_entity_poly.pdbx_seq_one_letter_code
_entity_poly.pdbx_strand_id
1 'polypeptide(L)'
;MAMHWIRQLARRFSLISLAATLCLLAGGTARAAVDVNTADEAALTAVKGVGPATARHIVEERNKRGPYKDAADLAERVSGIGPKSVAKLQDAGLTIAGKGAAAAAPSAAPPATPAPAKAAKPAR
;
A
#
# COMPACT_ATOMS: atom_id res chain seq x y z
N MET A 1 -50.09 -44.30 -9.63
CA MET A 1 -49.85 -42.84 -9.77
C MET A 1 -48.83 -42.36 -8.73
N ALA A 2 -47.55 -42.74 -8.85
CA ALA A 2 -46.54 -42.47 -7.80
C ALA A 2 -45.11 -42.25 -8.35
N MET A 3 -44.97 -41.58 -9.50
CA MET A 3 -43.67 -41.50 -10.19
C MET A 3 -43.34 -40.12 -10.79
N HIS A 4 -43.99 -39.04 -10.34
CA HIS A 4 -43.76 -37.70 -10.92
C HIS A 4 -43.19 -36.65 -9.95
N TRP A 5 -43.19 -36.89 -8.63
CA TRP A 5 -42.72 -35.89 -7.65
C TRP A 5 -41.19 -35.90 -7.44
N ILE A 6 -40.52 -37.02 -7.72
CA ILE A 6 -39.05 -37.17 -7.55
C ILE A 6 -38.23 -36.42 -8.60
N ARG A 7 -38.84 -36.01 -9.72
CA ARG A 7 -38.13 -35.32 -10.82
C ARG A 7 -38.24 -33.79 -10.80
N GLN A 8 -38.99 -33.21 -9.84
CA GLN A 8 -39.19 -31.76 -9.75
C GLN A 8 -38.34 -31.08 -8.67
N LEU A 9 -37.77 -31.83 -7.72
CA LEU A 9 -36.94 -31.25 -6.66
C LEU A 9 -35.48 -31.01 -7.09
N ALA A 10 -34.97 -31.79 -8.06
CA ALA A 10 -33.58 -31.69 -8.52
C ALA A 10 -33.31 -30.52 -9.50
N ARG A 11 -34.35 -29.93 -10.13
CA ARG A 11 -34.17 -28.81 -11.08
C ARG A 11 -34.17 -27.43 -10.42
N ARG A 12 -34.60 -27.33 -9.15
CA ARG A 12 -34.61 -26.08 -8.37
C ARG A 12 -33.30 -25.84 -7.61
N PHE A 13 -32.51 -26.89 -7.38
CA PHE A 13 -31.17 -26.80 -6.79
C PHE A 13 -30.05 -26.62 -7.83
N SER A 14 -30.30 -26.99 -9.10
CA SER A 14 -29.29 -26.94 -10.17
C SER A 14 -28.92 -25.53 -10.66
N LEU A 15 -29.59 -24.48 -10.20
CA LEU A 15 -29.29 -23.08 -10.57
C LEU A 15 -28.58 -22.29 -9.46
N ILE A 16 -28.45 -22.83 -8.26
CA ILE A 16 -27.77 -22.15 -7.14
C ILE A 16 -26.28 -22.53 -7.07
N SER A 17 -25.88 -23.68 -7.62
CA SER A 17 -24.46 -24.09 -7.67
C SER A 17 -23.63 -23.42 -8.77
N LEU A 18 -24.22 -22.76 -9.78
CA LEU A 18 -23.45 -22.15 -10.87
C LEU A 18 -23.06 -20.67 -10.61
N ALA A 19 -23.73 -19.99 -9.68
CA ALA A 19 -23.44 -18.58 -9.38
C ALA A 19 -22.29 -18.39 -8.38
N ALA A 20 -22.05 -19.36 -7.49
CA ALA A 20 -21.00 -19.27 -6.48
C ALA A 20 -19.57 -19.52 -7.04
N THR A 21 -19.45 -20.19 -8.18
CA THR A 21 -18.14 -20.57 -8.76
C THR A 21 -17.49 -19.47 -9.59
N LEU A 22 -18.25 -18.47 -10.04
CA LEU A 22 -17.74 -17.38 -10.90
C LEU A 22 -17.24 -16.16 -10.12
N CYS A 23 -17.60 -16.03 -8.84
CA CYS A 23 -17.25 -14.84 -8.04
C CYS A 23 -15.81 -14.87 -7.47
N LEU A 24 -15.09 -16.00 -7.60
CA LEU A 24 -13.76 -16.18 -6.98
C LEU A 24 -12.57 -15.79 -7.87
N LEU A 25 -12.79 -15.35 -9.12
CA LEU A 25 -11.72 -14.94 -10.04
C LEU A 25 -11.49 -13.42 -10.10
N ALA A 26 -12.21 -12.62 -9.31
CA ALA A 26 -12.14 -11.15 -9.37
C ALA A 26 -11.38 -10.51 -8.19
N GLY A 27 -10.56 -11.27 -7.47
CA GLY A 27 -9.66 -10.76 -6.44
C GLY A 27 -8.45 -10.03 -7.05
N GLY A 28 -8.69 -8.89 -7.71
CA GLY A 28 -7.61 -7.99 -8.11
C GLY A 28 -6.89 -7.50 -6.87
N THR A 29 -5.65 -7.93 -6.66
CA THR A 29 -4.81 -7.44 -5.57
C THR A 29 -4.53 -5.97 -5.80
N ALA A 30 -5.31 -5.09 -5.17
CA ALA A 30 -4.97 -3.69 -5.05
C ALA A 30 -3.62 -3.59 -4.32
N ARG A 31 -2.54 -3.42 -5.09
CA ARG A 31 -1.20 -3.25 -4.57
C ARG A 31 -1.16 -1.84 -4.00
N ALA A 32 -1.22 -1.72 -2.68
CA ALA A 32 -0.99 -0.45 -2.02
C ALA A 32 0.40 0.05 -2.41
N ALA A 33 0.44 1.18 -3.11
CA ALA A 33 1.69 1.85 -3.43
C ALA A 33 2.35 2.30 -2.13
N VAL A 34 3.63 1.96 -1.95
CA VAL A 34 4.42 2.29 -0.77
C VAL A 34 5.39 3.40 -1.15
N ASP A 35 5.21 4.59 -0.58
CA ASP A 35 6.08 5.73 -0.87
C ASP A 35 7.35 5.70 -0.01
N VAL A 36 8.53 5.75 -0.63
CA VAL A 36 9.83 5.70 0.06
C VAL A 36 10.06 6.86 1.03
N ASN A 37 9.45 8.02 0.76
CA ASN A 37 9.64 9.23 1.54
C ASN A 37 8.77 9.27 2.80
N THR A 38 7.67 8.50 2.84
CA THR A 38 6.73 8.50 3.96
C THR A 38 6.60 7.14 4.64
N ALA A 39 6.97 6.04 3.98
CA ALA A 39 6.85 4.70 4.54
C ALA A 39 7.80 4.46 5.71
N ASP A 40 7.33 3.67 6.67
CA ASP A 40 8.13 3.08 7.75
C ASP A 40 8.85 1.81 7.30
N GLU A 41 9.83 1.37 8.09
CA GLU A 41 10.65 0.18 7.83
C GLU A 41 9.80 -1.08 7.52
N ALA A 42 8.71 -1.27 8.26
CA ALA A 42 7.80 -2.41 8.07
C ALA A 42 7.08 -2.34 6.71
N ALA A 43 6.63 -1.15 6.32
CA ALA A 43 5.94 -0.95 5.03
C ALA A 43 6.92 -1.11 3.85
N LEU A 44 8.16 -0.64 4.00
CA LEU A 44 9.21 -0.84 3.00
C LEU A 44 9.55 -2.33 2.84
N THR A 45 9.66 -3.08 3.95
CA THR A 45 9.93 -4.53 3.93
C THR A 45 8.79 -5.34 3.30
N ALA A 46 7.55 -4.81 3.30
CA ALA A 46 6.43 -5.44 2.61
C ALA A 46 6.54 -5.35 1.07
N VAL A 47 7.42 -4.49 0.53
CA VAL A 47 7.70 -4.43 -0.90
C VAL A 47 8.58 -5.61 -1.29
N LYS A 48 8.05 -6.46 -2.18
CA LYS A 48 8.79 -7.61 -2.75
C LYS A 48 10.15 -7.15 -3.29
N GLY A 49 11.23 -7.63 -2.67
CA GLY A 49 12.61 -7.31 -3.07
C GLY A 49 13.32 -6.31 -2.15
N VAL A 50 12.64 -5.75 -1.15
CA VAL A 50 13.27 -4.96 -0.08
C VAL A 50 13.43 -5.84 1.17
N GLY A 51 14.67 -6.02 1.61
CA GLY A 51 14.97 -6.72 2.86
C GLY A 51 15.00 -5.77 4.07
N PRO A 52 14.98 -6.31 5.31
CA PRO A 52 15.00 -5.50 6.54
C PRO A 52 16.24 -4.61 6.66
N ALA A 53 17.41 -5.10 6.22
CA ALA A 53 18.65 -4.30 6.20
C ALA A 53 18.54 -3.09 5.26
N THR A 54 17.96 -3.30 4.08
CA THR A 54 17.74 -2.24 3.09
C THR A 54 16.69 -1.24 3.58
N ALA A 55 15.58 -1.72 4.16
CA ALA A 55 14.53 -0.86 4.71
C ALA A 55 15.07 0.06 5.83
N ARG A 56 15.88 -0.48 6.74
CA ARG A 56 16.60 0.30 7.76
C ARG A 56 17.45 1.39 7.15
N HIS A 57 18.27 1.01 6.17
CA HIS A 57 19.19 1.93 5.52
C HIS A 57 18.45 3.06 4.78
N ILE A 58 17.31 2.76 4.14
CA ILE A 58 16.45 3.76 3.49
C ILE A 58 15.98 4.81 4.51
N VAL A 59 15.47 4.36 5.66
CA VAL A 59 14.94 5.26 6.71
C VAL A 59 16.07 6.08 7.34
N GLU A 60 17.22 5.47 7.63
CA GLU A 60 18.38 6.16 8.16
C GLU A 60 18.90 7.24 7.20
N GLU A 61 19.07 6.91 5.93
CA GLU A 61 19.55 7.87 4.93
C GLU A 61 18.53 8.99 4.70
N ARG A 62 17.24 8.68 4.76
CA ARG A 62 16.18 9.70 4.72
C ARG A 62 16.27 10.66 5.91
N ASN A 63 16.53 10.14 7.10
CA ASN A 63 16.66 10.95 8.31
C ASN A 63 17.95 11.79 8.32
N LYS A 64 19.04 11.29 7.73
CA LYS A 64 20.34 11.98 7.68
C LYS A 64 20.43 13.03 6.58
N ARG A 65 20.00 12.70 5.37
CA ARG A 65 20.17 13.54 4.16
C ARG A 65 18.87 14.14 3.64
N GLY A 66 17.73 13.77 4.20
CA GLY A 66 16.42 14.22 3.76
C GLY A 66 15.78 13.29 2.70
N PRO A 67 14.60 13.69 2.17
CA PRO A 67 13.81 12.87 1.25
C PRO A 67 14.56 12.54 -0.05
N TYR A 68 14.18 11.42 -0.67
CA TYR A 68 14.68 10.99 -1.96
C TYR A 68 14.00 11.78 -3.08
N LYS A 69 14.81 12.31 -4.00
CA LYS A 69 14.33 13.04 -5.17
C LYS A 69 13.79 12.10 -6.24
N ASP A 70 14.58 11.07 -6.55
CA ASP A 70 14.37 10.21 -7.71
C ASP A 70 14.82 8.78 -7.44
N ALA A 71 14.45 7.88 -8.36
CA ALA A 71 14.92 6.50 -8.39
C ALA A 71 16.45 6.37 -8.42
N ALA A 72 17.13 7.29 -9.10
CA ALA A 72 18.59 7.30 -9.17
C ALA A 72 19.21 7.65 -7.80
N ASP A 73 18.69 8.68 -7.13
CA ASP A 73 19.14 9.10 -5.80
C ASP A 73 18.97 7.98 -4.76
N LEU A 74 17.84 7.25 -4.84
CA LEU A 74 17.62 6.06 -4.00
C LEU A 74 18.69 4.99 -4.25
N ALA A 75 18.99 4.70 -5.52
CA ALA A 75 19.96 3.67 -5.87
C ALA A 75 21.40 4.04 -5.51
N GLU A 76 21.72 5.34 -5.53
CA GLU A 76 23.06 5.85 -5.21
C GLU A 76 23.32 5.84 -3.70
N ARG A 77 22.30 6.22 -2.91
CA ARG A 77 22.42 6.33 -1.45
C ARG A 77 22.23 5.00 -0.73
N VAL A 78 21.40 4.11 -1.26
CA VAL A 78 21.03 2.86 -0.59
C VAL A 78 21.76 1.67 -1.18
N SER A 79 22.81 1.24 -0.48
CA SER A 79 23.54 0.02 -0.82
C SER A 79 22.61 -1.21 -0.88
N GLY A 80 22.71 -1.98 -1.96
CA GLY A 80 21.85 -3.14 -2.24
C GLY A 80 20.64 -2.85 -3.14
N ILE A 81 20.30 -1.59 -3.40
CA ILE A 81 19.30 -1.21 -4.38
C ILE A 81 20.01 -0.63 -5.62
N GLY A 82 20.27 -1.47 -6.62
CA GLY A 82 20.78 -0.99 -7.91
C GLY A 82 19.65 -0.43 -8.81
N PRO A 83 19.98 0.24 -9.93
CA PRO A 83 19.00 0.80 -10.85
C PRO A 83 18.00 -0.23 -11.40
N LYS A 84 18.47 -1.46 -11.67
CA LYS A 84 17.61 -2.60 -12.05
C LYS A 84 16.68 -3.04 -10.92
N SER A 85 17.14 -2.96 -9.67
CA SER A 85 16.31 -3.27 -8.51
C SER A 85 15.24 -2.20 -8.32
N VAL A 86 15.58 -0.91 -8.44
CA VAL A 86 14.57 0.17 -8.32
C VAL A 86 13.44 -0.01 -9.33
N ALA A 87 13.75 -0.34 -10.59
CA ALA A 87 12.72 -0.60 -11.60
C ALA A 87 11.78 -1.75 -11.18
N LYS A 88 12.33 -2.86 -10.64
CA LYS A 88 11.53 -3.97 -10.12
C LYS A 88 10.73 -3.60 -8.88
N LEU A 89 11.29 -2.74 -8.03
CA LEU A 89 10.62 -2.24 -6.83
C LEU A 89 9.45 -1.33 -7.21
N GLN A 90 9.60 -0.50 -8.24
CA GLN A 90 8.54 0.34 -8.79
C GLN A 90 7.40 -0.49 -9.39
N ASP A 91 7.73 -1.55 -10.13
CA ASP A 91 6.75 -2.53 -10.62
C ASP A 91 6.06 -3.26 -9.45
N ALA A 92 6.81 -3.51 -8.37
CA ALA A 92 6.32 -4.02 -7.11
C ALA A 92 5.57 -2.96 -6.25
N GLY A 93 5.29 -1.76 -6.77
CA GLY A 93 4.50 -0.75 -6.09
C GLY A 93 5.27 0.18 -5.15
N LEU A 94 6.61 0.21 -5.20
CA LEU A 94 7.39 1.25 -4.54
C LEU A 94 7.27 2.56 -5.32
N THR A 95 6.82 3.62 -4.68
CA THR A 95 6.75 4.96 -5.29
C THR A 95 7.78 5.88 -4.67
N ILE A 96 8.22 6.84 -5.48
CA ILE A 96 9.08 7.94 -5.06
C ILE A 96 8.34 9.16 -5.57
N ALA A 97 7.98 10.08 -4.67
CA ALA A 97 7.15 11.24 -4.95
C ALA A 97 7.73 12.26 -5.98
N GLY A 98 8.54 11.82 -6.94
CA GLY A 98 9.01 12.56 -8.12
C GLY A 98 8.43 12.06 -9.46
N LYS A 99 7.89 10.82 -9.54
CA LYS A 99 7.32 10.28 -10.81
C LYS A 99 5.93 9.71 -10.60
N GLY A 100 4.97 10.60 -10.36
CA GLY A 100 3.56 10.25 -10.14
C GLY A 100 2.75 11.33 -9.43
N ALA A 101 3.41 12.34 -8.86
CA ALA A 101 2.77 13.47 -8.18
C ALA A 101 2.60 14.72 -9.06
N ALA A 102 2.60 14.59 -10.39
CA ALA A 102 2.40 15.71 -11.32
C ALA A 102 0.99 15.78 -11.94
N ALA A 103 0.02 15.01 -11.45
CA ALA A 103 -1.38 15.11 -11.89
C ALA A 103 -2.43 15.06 -10.76
N ALA A 104 -2.02 15.15 -9.50
CA ALA A 104 -2.95 15.37 -8.39
C ALA A 104 -2.41 16.51 -7.52
N ALA A 105 -2.54 17.73 -8.05
CA ALA A 105 -2.39 18.93 -7.25
C ALA A 105 -3.41 18.92 -6.08
N PRO A 106 -3.08 19.56 -4.96
CA PRO A 106 -3.57 19.24 -3.64
C PRO A 106 -4.94 19.87 -3.38
N SER A 107 -5.84 19.12 -2.78
CA SER A 107 -6.98 19.71 -2.08
C SER A 107 -7.36 18.86 -0.86
N ALA A 108 -7.39 19.54 0.28
CA ALA A 108 -7.78 19.09 1.62
C ALA A 108 -6.82 18.10 2.32
N ALA A 109 -6.32 18.33 3.53
CA ALA A 109 -6.39 19.43 4.48
C ALA A 109 -5.27 19.15 5.53
N PRO A 110 -4.72 20.17 6.21
CA PRO A 110 -3.75 19.95 7.29
C PRO A 110 -4.38 19.13 8.43
N PRO A 111 -3.63 18.25 9.13
CA PRO A 111 -4.04 17.86 10.47
C PRO A 111 -3.85 19.08 11.36
N ALA A 112 -4.93 19.86 11.47
CA ALA A 112 -5.06 20.89 12.47
C ALA A 112 -4.83 20.25 13.84
N THR A 113 -3.81 20.72 14.54
CA THR A 113 -3.66 20.61 15.98
C THR A 113 -4.96 21.05 16.64
N PRO A 114 -5.61 20.24 17.50
CA PRO A 114 -6.53 20.76 18.48
C PRO A 114 -5.74 21.01 19.78
N ALA A 115 -5.19 22.21 19.92
CA ALA A 115 -5.32 22.92 21.20
C ALA A 115 -6.62 23.73 21.11
N PRO A 116 -7.37 24.09 22.18
CA PRO A 116 -6.87 24.42 23.53
C PRO A 116 -7.81 24.09 24.72
N ALA A 117 -7.29 24.15 25.96
CA ALA A 117 -8.09 24.56 27.14
C ALA A 117 -7.16 25.09 28.25
N LYS A 118 -7.64 26.14 28.93
CA LYS A 118 -6.92 27.12 29.74
C LYS A 118 -7.41 27.02 31.19
N ALA A 119 -6.52 26.96 32.18
CA ALA A 119 -6.75 27.36 33.58
C ALA A 119 -5.40 27.37 34.33
N ALA A 120 -4.75 28.52 34.57
CA ALA A 120 -4.94 29.40 35.74
C ALA A 120 -4.62 28.69 37.08
N LYS A 121 -3.40 28.83 37.63
CA LYS A 121 -2.96 29.79 38.70
C LYS A 121 -2.84 29.07 40.07
N PRO A 122 -2.15 29.60 41.11
CA PRO A 122 -1.28 30.79 41.18
C PRO A 122 0.07 30.54 41.90
N ALA A 123 0.88 31.60 41.93
CA ALA A 123 2.04 31.77 42.79
C ALA A 123 1.69 31.75 44.30
N ARG A 124 2.67 31.33 45.11
CA ARG A 124 2.89 31.80 46.48
C ARG A 124 4.40 31.81 46.77
#